data_AF-A0A835W4U1-F1
#
_entry.id   AF-A0A835W4U1-F1
#
_cell.length_a   1.000
_cell.length_b   1.000
_cell.length_c   1.000
_cell.angle_alpha   90.00
_cell.angle_beta   90.00
_cell.angle_gamma   90.00
#
_symmetry.space_group_name_H-M   'P 1'
#
loop_
_entity.id
_entity.type
_entity.pdbx_description
1 polymer ?
#
loop_
_entity_poly.entity_id
_entity_poly.type
_entity_poly.pdbx_seq_one_letter_code
_entity_poly.pdbx_strand_id
1 'polypeptide(L)'
;MHTGDSAIIGKREVEVIKLLVQHGKDESITGYLQALLVKPAVRVVQLQGELNTAAERNEKEVVRLQGELNTAAERSDKEVVRLQGELNTAVARLQGELNTAAERSDKEIVRLTAELQRTTSQYLNLRGLLNMRGVMEYIQETMSIRHNVTWKKYDAVSSWQAYLDKRPSLKQCLGKCNVDIATAPQALSGMYATLSGAIHNSHAPEGYKQAGLTLYIGYPLEDWRQCALMACLCQDANIPYEFRGDVH
;
A
#
# COMPACT_ATOMS: atom_id res chain seq x y z
N MET A 1 -41.09 -50.18 32.42
CA MET A 1 -42.02 -50.78 33.41
C MET A 1 -43.24 -51.26 32.65
N HIS A 2 -43.24 -52.54 32.26
CA HIS A 2 -44.36 -53.22 31.61
C HIS A 2 -44.41 -54.63 32.20
N THR A 3 -45.20 -54.79 33.26
CA THR A 3 -45.59 -56.09 33.81
C THR A 3 -46.84 -55.86 34.66
N GLY A 4 -47.98 -55.63 33.99
CA GLY A 4 -49.23 -55.29 34.66
C GLY A 4 -50.49 -55.98 34.17
N ASP A 5 -50.45 -56.81 33.13
CA ASP A 5 -51.68 -57.34 32.51
C ASP A 5 -51.84 -58.87 32.53
N SER A 6 -50.85 -59.62 32.99
CA SER A 6 -50.88 -61.10 32.90
C SER A 6 -51.84 -61.78 33.90
N ALA A 7 -52.21 -61.13 35.01
CA ALA A 7 -52.99 -61.78 36.08
C ALA A 7 -54.52 -61.70 35.91
N ILE A 8 -55.04 -60.80 35.06
CA ILE A 8 -56.48 -60.57 34.91
C ILE A 8 -57.08 -61.48 33.81
N ILE A 9 -56.27 -61.87 32.84
CA ILE A 9 -56.66 -62.69 31.69
C ILE A 9 -57.11 -64.09 32.15
N GLY A 10 -56.33 -64.75 33.03
CA GLY A 10 -56.59 -66.12 33.47
C GLY A 10 -57.83 -66.36 34.34
N LYS A 11 -58.33 -65.37 35.10
CA LYS A 11 -59.53 -65.57 35.95
C LYS A 11 -60.83 -65.56 35.14
N ARG A 12 -60.91 -64.69 34.13
CA ARG A 12 -62.11 -64.54 33.28
C ARG A 12 -62.29 -65.72 32.33
N GLU A 13 -61.18 -66.25 31.80
CA GLU A 13 -61.16 -67.44 30.94
C GLU A 13 -61.64 -68.69 31.68
N VAL A 14 -61.23 -68.86 32.94
CA VAL A 14 -61.65 -69.98 33.81
C VAL A 14 -63.15 -69.92 34.14
N GLU A 15 -63.71 -68.71 34.30
CA GLU A 15 -65.13 -68.50 34.60
C GLU A 15 -66.04 -68.74 33.38
N VAL A 16 -65.56 -68.37 32.18
CA VAL A 16 -66.17 -68.71 30.89
C VAL A 16 -66.18 -70.22 30.63
N ILE A 17 -65.07 -70.91 30.91
CA ILE A 17 -64.98 -72.37 30.77
C ILE A 17 -65.95 -73.08 31.72
N LYS A 18 -66.10 -72.61 32.96
CA LYS A 18 -67.10 -73.17 33.90
C LYS A 18 -68.53 -73.02 33.40
N LEU A 19 -68.87 -71.86 32.83
CA LEU A 19 -70.21 -71.61 32.27
C LEU A 19 -70.46 -72.44 31.00
N LEU A 20 -69.48 -72.57 30.09
CA LEU A 20 -69.55 -73.43 28.89
C LEU A 20 -69.73 -74.92 29.23
N VAL A 21 -69.10 -75.40 30.31
CA VAL A 21 -69.21 -76.78 30.81
C VAL A 21 -70.57 -77.06 31.44
N GLN A 22 -71.22 -76.06 32.04
CA GLN A 22 -72.51 -76.23 32.73
C GLN A 22 -73.74 -76.04 31.83
N HIS A 23 -73.66 -75.22 30.76
CA HIS A 23 -74.82 -74.78 29.99
C HIS A 23 -74.63 -74.92 28.47
N GLY A 24 -74.28 -76.12 27.99
CA GLY A 24 -74.02 -76.38 26.56
C GLY A 24 -75.03 -75.73 25.59
N LYS A 25 -74.57 -74.70 24.87
CA LYS A 25 -75.30 -73.82 23.92
C LYS A 25 -76.42 -72.95 24.52
N ASP A 26 -76.14 -72.25 25.61
CA ASP A 26 -77.07 -71.33 26.26
C ASP A 26 -76.79 -69.84 25.93
N GLU A 27 -77.84 -69.05 25.67
CA GLU A 27 -77.77 -67.62 25.31
C GLU A 27 -77.11 -66.76 26.40
N SER A 28 -77.19 -67.21 27.66
CA SER A 28 -76.55 -66.55 28.81
C SER A 28 -75.01 -66.55 28.72
N ILE A 29 -74.41 -67.64 28.22
CA ILE A 29 -72.96 -67.72 27.97
C ILE A 29 -72.56 -66.75 26.87
N THR A 30 -73.37 -66.68 25.80
CA THR A 30 -73.15 -65.78 24.66
C THR A 30 -73.16 -64.32 25.13
N GLY A 31 -74.13 -63.92 25.97
CA GLY A 31 -74.17 -62.57 26.54
C GLY A 31 -72.96 -62.23 27.42
N TYR A 32 -72.46 -63.19 28.22
CA TYR A 32 -71.28 -62.99 29.07
C TYR A 32 -69.99 -62.89 28.26
N LEU A 33 -69.82 -63.74 27.25
CA LEU A 33 -68.72 -63.67 26.27
C LEU A 33 -68.73 -62.35 25.52
N GLN A 34 -69.91 -61.89 25.10
CA GLN A 34 -70.08 -60.63 24.39
C GLN A 34 -69.74 -59.44 25.30
N ALA A 35 -70.16 -59.44 26.56
CA ALA A 35 -69.78 -58.40 27.53
C ALA A 35 -68.28 -58.38 27.85
N LEU A 36 -67.62 -59.55 27.91
CA LEU A 36 -66.18 -59.69 28.09
C LEU A 36 -65.37 -59.14 26.92
N LEU A 37 -65.89 -59.27 25.69
CA LEU A 37 -65.26 -58.74 24.47
C LEU A 37 -65.56 -57.25 24.23
N VAL A 38 -66.74 -56.77 24.61
CA VAL A 38 -67.17 -55.38 24.38
C VAL A 38 -66.34 -54.38 25.19
N LYS A 39 -66.02 -54.64 26.48
CA LYS A 39 -65.27 -53.68 27.31
C LYS A 39 -63.84 -53.41 26.80
N PRO A 40 -63.02 -54.42 26.49
CA PRO A 40 -61.72 -54.20 25.85
C PRO A 40 -61.85 -53.53 24.48
N ALA A 41 -62.83 -53.90 23.67
CA ALA A 41 -63.05 -53.29 22.36
C ALA A 41 -63.36 -51.79 22.46
N VAL A 42 -64.22 -51.38 23.41
CA VAL A 42 -64.51 -49.96 23.69
C VAL A 42 -63.25 -49.21 24.15
N ARG A 43 -62.41 -49.83 24.99
CA ARG A 43 -61.15 -49.22 25.45
C ARG A 43 -60.16 -49.04 24.31
N VAL A 44 -60.06 -50.02 23.40
CA VAL A 44 -59.22 -49.91 22.20
C VAL A 44 -59.69 -48.78 21.30
N VAL A 45 -61.00 -48.67 21.05
CA VAL A 45 -61.57 -47.57 20.25
C VAL A 45 -61.30 -46.21 20.91
N GLN A 46 -61.44 -46.11 22.23
CA GLN A 46 -61.14 -44.87 22.96
C GLN A 46 -59.65 -44.48 22.86
N LEU A 47 -58.74 -45.44 23.09
CA LEU A 47 -57.29 -45.21 22.96
C LEU A 47 -56.90 -44.84 21.53
N GLN A 48 -57.52 -45.44 20.52
CA GLN A 48 -57.30 -45.06 19.13
C GLN A 48 -57.75 -43.62 18.86
N GLY A 49 -58.88 -43.20 19.43
CA GLY A 49 -59.36 -41.82 19.35
C GLY A 49 -58.40 -40.82 20.02
N GLU A 50 -57.89 -41.16 21.21
CA GLU A 50 -56.89 -40.35 21.93
C GLU A 50 -55.57 -40.26 21.12
N LEU A 51 -55.11 -41.37 20.55
CA LEU A 51 -53.91 -41.44 19.72
C LEU A 51 -54.05 -40.59 18.46
N ASN A 52 -55.19 -40.68 17.75
CA ASN A 52 -55.45 -39.87 16.56
C ASN A 52 -55.48 -38.38 16.92
N THR A 53 -56.12 -38.01 18.03
CA THR A 53 -56.16 -36.62 18.51
C THR A 53 -54.76 -36.11 18.85
N ALA A 54 -53.92 -36.94 19.47
CA ALA A 54 -52.53 -36.59 19.77
C ALA A 54 -51.68 -36.46 18.50
N ALA A 55 -51.87 -37.34 17.52
CA ALA A 55 -51.20 -37.29 16.22
C ALA A 55 -51.54 -36.00 15.47
N GLU A 56 -52.83 -35.64 15.38
CA GLU A 56 -53.28 -34.39 14.76
C GLU A 56 -52.71 -33.14 15.45
N ARG A 57 -52.61 -33.14 16.79
CA ARG A 57 -51.98 -32.04 17.53
C ARG A 57 -50.49 -31.93 17.21
N ASN A 58 -49.78 -33.04 17.21
CA ASN A 58 -48.35 -33.07 16.91
C ASN A 58 -48.08 -32.62 15.47
N GLU A 59 -48.91 -33.02 14.50
CA GLU A 59 -48.79 -32.58 13.12
C GLU A 59 -48.96 -31.05 12.99
N LYS A 60 -49.96 -30.47 13.68
CA LYS A 60 -50.14 -29.01 13.74
C LYS A 60 -48.95 -28.31 14.41
N GLU A 61 -48.39 -28.88 15.47
CA GLU A 61 -47.20 -28.37 16.15
C GLU A 61 -45.99 -28.34 15.20
N VAL A 62 -45.77 -29.43 14.45
CA VAL A 62 -44.68 -29.53 13.47
C VAL A 62 -44.83 -28.48 12.37
N VAL A 63 -46.03 -28.32 11.81
CA VAL A 63 -46.29 -27.29 10.78
C VAL A 63 -46.04 -25.88 11.32
N ARG A 64 -46.48 -25.59 12.55
CA ARG A 64 -46.23 -24.30 13.21
C ARG A 64 -44.73 -24.04 13.38
N LEU A 65 -44.00 -25.01 13.94
CA LEU A 65 -42.55 -24.89 14.17
C LEU A 65 -41.77 -24.75 12.86
N GLN A 66 -42.17 -25.45 11.80
CA GLN A 66 -41.57 -25.29 10.47
C GLN A 66 -41.78 -23.87 9.92
N GLY A 67 -42.98 -23.30 10.10
CA GLY A 67 -43.27 -21.92 9.70
C GLY A 67 -42.43 -20.89 10.47
N GLU A 68 -42.28 -21.10 11.78
CA GLU A 68 -41.42 -20.26 12.64
C GLU A 68 -39.95 -20.35 12.23
N LEU A 69 -39.45 -21.56 11.94
CA LEU A 69 -38.09 -21.80 11.49
C LEU A 69 -37.82 -21.11 10.15
N ASN A 70 -38.72 -21.24 9.17
CA ASN A 70 -38.59 -20.60 7.87
C ASN A 70 -38.57 -19.07 8.02
N THR A 71 -39.45 -18.52 8.86
CA THR A 71 -39.51 -17.08 9.12
C THR A 71 -38.22 -16.57 9.79
N ALA A 72 -37.67 -17.35 10.73
CA ALA A 72 -36.39 -17.03 11.37
C ALA A 72 -35.23 -17.07 10.38
N ALA A 73 -35.19 -18.08 9.50
CA ALA A 73 -34.19 -18.20 8.44
C ALA A 73 -34.23 -16.98 7.48
N GLU A 74 -35.41 -16.61 6.99
CA GLU A 74 -35.57 -15.44 6.11
C GLU A 74 -35.13 -14.13 6.77
N ARG A 75 -35.39 -13.95 8.08
CA ARG A 75 -34.91 -12.78 8.82
C ARG A 75 -33.39 -12.77 8.92
N SER A 76 -32.79 -13.93 9.21
CA SER A 76 -31.33 -14.08 9.27
C SER A 76 -30.69 -13.76 7.92
N ASP A 77 -31.24 -14.28 6.82
CA ASP A 77 -30.71 -14.03 5.48
C ASP A 77 -30.76 -12.53 5.10
N LYS A 78 -31.88 -11.86 5.42
CA LYS A 78 -32.01 -10.40 5.23
C LYS A 78 -30.97 -9.62 6.03
N GLU A 79 -30.72 -10.05 7.27
CA GLU A 79 -29.73 -9.41 8.13
C GLU A 79 -28.30 -9.60 7.61
N VAL A 80 -27.97 -10.80 7.11
CA VAL A 80 -26.68 -11.07 6.47
C VAL A 80 -26.49 -10.18 5.25
N VAL A 81 -27.50 -10.05 4.38
CA VAL A 81 -27.42 -9.16 3.21
C VAL A 81 -27.23 -7.70 3.61
N ARG A 82 -27.95 -7.24 4.65
CA ARG A 82 -27.82 -5.87 5.19
C ARG A 82 -26.40 -5.62 5.69
N LEU A 83 -25.88 -6.51 6.53
CA LEU A 83 -24.53 -6.41 7.10
C LEU A 83 -23.45 -6.46 6.01
N GLN A 84 -23.62 -7.28 4.98
CA GLN A 84 -22.71 -7.33 3.84
C GLN A 84 -22.69 -6.00 3.07
N GLY A 85 -23.86 -5.38 2.88
CA GLY A 85 -23.97 -4.06 2.26
C GLY A 85 -23.27 -2.95 3.07
N GLU A 86 -23.44 -2.96 4.38
CA GLU A 86 -22.77 -2.03 5.31
C GLU A 86 -21.26 -2.22 5.29
N LEU A 87 -20.79 -3.47 5.32
CA LEU A 87 -19.37 -3.80 5.23
C LEU A 87 -18.77 -3.30 3.91
N ASN A 88 -19.43 -3.57 2.78
CA ASN A 88 -18.96 -3.12 1.46
C ASN A 88 -18.87 -1.59 1.39
N THR A 89 -19.85 -0.88 1.95
CA THR A 89 -19.86 0.59 2.00
C THR A 89 -18.72 1.13 2.87
N ALA A 90 -18.50 0.52 4.03
CA ALA A 90 -17.41 0.90 4.94
C ALA A 90 -16.03 0.68 4.29
N VAL A 91 -15.83 -0.45 3.61
CA VAL A 91 -14.59 -0.75 2.88
C VAL A 91 -14.35 0.28 1.77
N ALA A 92 -15.37 0.58 0.97
CA ALA A 92 -15.24 1.58 -0.10
C ALA A 92 -14.87 2.97 0.44
N ARG A 93 -15.48 3.38 1.56
CA ARG A 93 -15.14 4.64 2.24
C ARG A 93 -13.69 4.66 2.71
N LEU A 94 -13.24 3.61 3.40
CA LEU A 94 -11.87 3.52 3.91
C LEU A 94 -10.84 3.49 2.77
N GLN A 95 -11.14 2.82 1.66
CA GLN A 95 -10.30 2.86 0.46
C GLN A 95 -10.21 4.28 -0.12
N GLY A 96 -11.32 5.01 -0.19
CA GLY A 96 -11.33 6.42 -0.61
C GLY A 96 -10.51 7.33 0.28
N GLU A 97 -10.64 7.18 1.60
CA GLU A 97 -9.85 7.91 2.60
C GLU A 97 -8.35 7.59 2.48
N LEU A 98 -8.00 6.30 2.31
CA LEU A 98 -6.62 5.86 2.12
C LEU A 98 -6.01 6.43 0.85
N ASN A 99 -6.72 6.39 -0.28
CA ASN A 99 -6.25 6.96 -1.55
C ASN A 99 -6.02 8.47 -1.42
N THR A 100 -6.95 9.18 -0.77
CA THR A 100 -6.83 10.62 -0.53
C THR A 100 -5.61 10.95 0.36
N ALA A 101 -5.35 10.13 1.38
CA ALA A 101 -4.19 10.29 2.26
C ALA A 101 -2.86 10.00 1.53
N ALA A 102 -2.84 8.99 0.66
CA ALA A 102 -1.69 8.67 -0.19
C ALA A 102 -1.37 9.85 -1.14
N GLU A 103 -2.36 10.37 -1.85
CA GLU A 103 -2.17 11.53 -2.74
C GLU A 103 -1.65 12.78 -2.02
N ARG A 104 -2.12 13.03 -0.78
CA ARG A 104 -1.60 14.13 0.05
C ARG A 104 -0.13 13.92 0.40
N SER A 105 0.22 12.70 0.80
CA SER A 105 1.60 12.34 1.15
C SER A 105 2.53 12.49 -0.06
N ASP A 106 2.11 12.02 -1.23
CA ASP A 106 2.90 12.14 -2.47
C ASP A 106 3.15 13.61 -2.85
N LYS A 107 2.12 14.46 -2.75
CA LYS A 107 2.25 15.91 -2.98
C LYS A 107 3.24 16.55 -1.99
N GLU A 108 3.18 16.15 -0.72
CA GLU A 108 4.08 16.68 0.31
C GLU A 108 5.53 16.21 0.10
N ILE A 109 5.73 14.95 -0.30
CA ILE A 109 7.06 14.43 -0.67
C ILE A 109 7.66 15.23 -1.82
N VAL A 110 6.89 15.51 -2.87
CA VAL A 110 7.34 16.34 -4.01
C VAL A 110 7.70 17.75 -3.53
N ARG A 111 6.85 18.36 -2.69
CA ARG A 111 7.10 19.70 -2.12
C ARG A 111 8.39 19.75 -1.31
N LEU A 112 8.56 18.81 -0.37
CA LEU A 112 9.74 18.72 0.49
C LEU A 112 11.01 18.40 -0.30
N THR A 113 10.91 17.58 -1.34
CA THR A 113 12.04 17.30 -2.25
C THR A 113 12.49 18.58 -2.96
N ALA A 114 11.55 19.37 -3.48
CA ALA A 114 11.86 20.65 -4.11
C ALA A 114 12.45 21.68 -3.12
N GLU A 115 11.94 21.69 -1.89
CA GLU A 115 12.45 22.56 -0.82
C GLU A 115 13.87 22.18 -0.39
N LEU A 116 14.15 20.87 -0.26
CA LEU A 116 15.49 20.35 0.01
C LEU A 116 16.46 20.69 -1.12
N GLN A 117 16.05 20.52 -2.38
CA GLN A 117 16.85 20.91 -3.54
C GLN A 117 17.19 22.41 -3.49
N ARG A 118 16.19 23.28 -3.27
CA ARG A 118 16.40 24.73 -3.16
C ARG A 118 17.37 25.08 -2.03
N THR A 119 17.17 24.50 -0.85
CA THR A 119 18.01 24.75 0.33
C THR A 119 19.45 24.30 0.09
N THR A 120 19.63 23.14 -0.54
CA THR A 120 20.95 22.63 -0.90
C THR A 120 21.63 23.55 -1.90
N SER A 121 20.91 24.05 -2.92
CA SER A 121 21.44 25.03 -3.86
C SER A 121 21.85 26.33 -3.17
N GLN A 122 21.04 26.85 -2.24
CA GLN A 122 21.38 28.04 -1.47
C GLN A 122 22.64 27.83 -0.61
N TYR A 123 22.74 26.70 0.08
CA TYR A 123 23.90 26.35 0.89
C TYR A 123 25.18 26.25 0.03
N LEU A 124 25.11 25.57 -1.12
CA LEU A 124 26.25 25.44 -2.03
C LEU A 124 26.63 26.78 -2.67
N ASN A 125 25.68 27.65 -2.99
CA ASN A 125 25.94 29.03 -3.44
C ASN A 125 26.67 29.84 -2.37
N LEU A 126 26.22 29.78 -1.10
CA LEU A 126 26.89 30.44 0.03
C LEU A 126 28.31 29.91 0.29
N ARG A 127 28.53 28.62 0.01
CA ARG A 127 29.85 27.97 0.06
C ARG A 127 30.71 28.21 -1.19
N GLY A 128 30.19 28.81 -2.27
CA GLY A 128 30.89 29.01 -3.54
C GLY A 128 30.99 27.77 -4.44
N LEU A 129 30.39 26.64 -4.05
CA LEU A 129 30.54 25.33 -4.70
C LEU A 129 29.78 25.24 -6.03
N LEU A 130 28.51 25.65 -6.04
CA LEU A 130 27.72 25.74 -7.28
C LEU A 130 28.28 26.82 -8.21
N ASN A 131 28.91 27.85 -7.64
CA ASN A 131 29.45 28.95 -8.42
C ASN A 131 30.62 28.48 -9.28
N MET A 132 31.60 27.78 -8.69
CA MET A 132 32.76 27.25 -9.42
C MET A 132 32.37 26.18 -10.44
N ARG A 133 31.53 25.20 -10.05
CA ARG A 133 31.10 24.15 -10.97
C ARG A 133 30.27 24.71 -12.12
N GLY A 134 29.41 25.69 -11.85
CA GLY A 134 28.59 26.35 -12.85
C GLY A 134 29.38 27.12 -13.88
N VAL A 135 30.49 27.76 -13.50
CA VAL A 135 31.41 28.35 -14.49
C VAL A 135 31.92 27.27 -15.45
N MET A 136 32.30 26.11 -14.93
CA MET A 136 32.81 25.02 -15.77
C MET A 136 31.71 24.44 -16.67
N GLU A 137 30.52 24.16 -16.14
CA GLU A 137 29.37 23.63 -16.89
C GLU A 137 28.95 24.62 -17.99
N TYR A 138 28.84 25.92 -17.68
CA TYR A 138 28.56 26.95 -18.68
C TYR A 138 29.62 27.01 -19.79
N ILE A 139 30.90 26.93 -19.41
CA ILE A 139 31.96 26.93 -20.42
C ILE A 139 31.80 25.69 -21.32
N GLN A 140 31.59 24.50 -20.74
CA GLN A 140 31.36 23.24 -21.48
C GLN A 140 30.18 23.34 -22.45
N GLU A 141 29.05 23.91 -22.02
CA GLU A 141 27.85 24.09 -22.83
C GLU A 141 28.03 25.11 -23.96
N THR A 142 28.85 26.15 -23.73
CA THR A 142 29.05 27.24 -24.69
C THR A 142 30.28 27.06 -25.59
N MET A 143 31.14 26.06 -25.35
CA MET A 143 32.34 25.81 -26.15
C MET A 143 32.06 25.68 -27.66
N SER A 144 30.98 25.00 -28.02
CA SER A 144 30.61 24.73 -29.41
C SER A 144 30.20 26.01 -30.13
N ILE A 145 29.35 26.80 -29.48
CA ILE A 145 28.79 28.05 -30.02
C ILE A 145 29.86 29.14 -30.08
N ARG A 146 30.66 29.30 -29.01
CA ARG A 146 31.58 30.44 -28.88
C ARG A 146 32.94 30.19 -29.51
N HIS A 147 33.38 28.93 -29.57
CA HIS A 147 34.75 28.60 -29.94
C HIS A 147 34.87 27.46 -30.94
N ASN A 148 33.74 26.92 -31.42
CA ASN A 148 33.70 25.78 -32.35
C ASN A 148 34.45 24.56 -31.79
N VAL A 149 34.27 24.29 -30.49
CA VAL A 149 34.84 23.13 -29.80
C VAL A 149 33.70 22.26 -29.26
N THR A 150 33.67 20.99 -29.66
CA THR A 150 32.65 20.04 -29.18
C THR A 150 33.06 19.47 -27.83
N TRP A 151 32.22 19.69 -26.82
CA TRP A 151 32.36 19.05 -25.51
C TRP A 151 32.03 17.56 -25.60
N LYS A 152 32.96 16.70 -25.17
CA LYS A 152 32.81 15.25 -25.13
C LYS A 152 32.94 14.78 -23.68
N LYS A 153 31.82 14.41 -23.06
CA LYS A 153 31.80 13.97 -21.65
C LYS A 153 32.79 12.83 -21.34
N TYR A 154 32.92 11.87 -22.26
CA TYR A 154 33.80 10.70 -22.10
C TYR A 154 35.24 10.95 -22.58
N ASP A 155 35.54 12.16 -23.07
CA ASP A 155 36.84 12.57 -23.59
C ASP A 155 37.11 14.05 -23.20
N ALA A 156 36.87 14.34 -21.91
CA ALA A 156 36.89 15.69 -21.37
C ALA A 156 38.25 16.38 -21.54
N VAL A 157 39.34 15.61 -21.40
CA VAL A 157 40.72 16.10 -21.54
C VAL A 157 40.95 16.65 -22.94
N SER A 158 40.55 15.92 -23.98
CA SER A 158 40.70 16.37 -25.37
C SER A 158 39.83 17.57 -25.67
N SER A 159 38.61 17.64 -25.12
CA SER A 159 37.76 18.84 -25.24
C SER A 159 38.38 20.06 -24.58
N TRP A 160 38.94 19.93 -23.38
CA TRP A 160 39.65 21.02 -22.71
C TRP A 160 40.91 21.45 -23.45
N GLN A 161 41.66 20.50 -24.02
CA GLN A 161 42.82 20.79 -24.86
C GLN A 161 42.42 21.63 -26.08
N ALA A 162 41.39 21.18 -26.82
CA ALA A 162 40.88 21.90 -27.98
C ALA A 162 40.35 23.30 -27.60
N TYR A 163 39.72 23.43 -26.44
CA TYR A 163 39.28 24.71 -25.91
C TYR A 163 40.46 25.66 -25.64
N LEU A 164 41.50 25.18 -24.93
CA LEU A 164 42.71 25.96 -24.68
C LEU A 164 43.39 26.38 -25.98
N ASP A 165 43.43 25.51 -26.99
CA ASP A 165 43.99 25.83 -28.31
C ASP A 165 43.27 26.98 -29.02
N LYS A 166 41.97 27.15 -28.74
CA LYS A 166 41.17 28.28 -29.24
C LYS A 166 41.21 29.51 -28.34
N ARG A 167 41.82 29.44 -27.15
CA ARG A 167 41.85 30.54 -26.15
C ARG A 167 43.28 30.95 -25.78
N PRO A 168 43.97 31.74 -26.63
CA PRO A 168 45.30 32.28 -26.31
C PRO A 168 45.32 33.12 -25.02
N SER A 169 44.25 33.87 -24.74
CA SER A 169 44.09 34.65 -23.51
C SER A 169 44.09 33.77 -22.26
N LEU A 170 43.38 32.64 -22.32
CA LEU A 170 43.34 31.67 -21.23
C LEU A 170 44.70 31.02 -21.04
N LYS A 171 45.37 30.59 -22.12
CA LYS A 171 46.75 30.06 -22.05
C LYS A 171 47.71 31.07 -21.43
N GLN A 172 47.59 32.35 -21.77
CA GLN A 172 48.41 33.41 -21.18
C GLN A 172 48.11 33.59 -19.69
N CYS A 173 46.84 33.55 -19.27
CA CYS A 173 46.47 33.60 -17.86
C CYS A 173 47.11 32.43 -17.08
N LEU A 174 46.96 31.21 -17.60
CA LEU A 174 47.51 30.00 -16.98
C LEU A 174 49.04 30.10 -16.82
N GLY A 175 49.74 30.56 -17.86
CA GLY A 175 51.18 30.79 -17.80
C GLY A 175 51.59 31.84 -16.75
N LYS A 176 50.83 32.94 -16.62
CA LYS A 176 51.07 33.95 -15.56
C LYS A 176 50.86 33.39 -14.16
N CYS A 177 49.95 32.43 -14.03
CA CYS A 177 49.67 31.74 -12.77
C CYS A 177 50.58 30.53 -12.54
N ASN A 178 51.67 30.33 -13.30
CA ASN A 178 52.56 29.16 -13.17
C ASN A 178 51.83 27.80 -13.29
N VAL A 179 50.72 27.76 -14.02
CA VAL A 179 50.04 26.51 -14.37
C VAL A 179 50.63 25.98 -15.67
N ASP A 180 51.16 24.76 -15.65
CA ASP A 180 51.69 24.11 -16.83
C ASP A 180 50.57 23.82 -17.85
N ILE A 181 50.71 24.42 -19.04
CA ILE A 181 49.73 24.36 -20.13
C ILE A 181 49.58 22.91 -20.64
N ALA A 182 50.65 22.10 -20.59
CA ALA A 182 50.60 20.73 -21.08
C ALA A 182 49.74 19.82 -20.19
N THR A 183 49.72 20.08 -18.88
CA THR A 183 48.93 19.31 -17.90
C THR A 183 47.60 19.96 -17.55
N ALA A 184 47.36 21.21 -17.95
CA ALA A 184 46.13 21.96 -17.69
C ALA A 184 44.83 21.24 -18.12
N PRO A 185 44.72 20.58 -19.29
CA PRO A 185 43.50 19.85 -19.65
C PRO A 185 43.15 18.70 -18.69
N GLN A 186 44.17 17.99 -18.22
CA GLN A 186 44.01 16.92 -17.23
C GLN A 186 43.57 17.50 -15.89
N ALA A 187 44.21 18.59 -15.46
CA ALA A 187 43.89 19.27 -14.21
C ALA A 187 42.48 19.88 -14.21
N LEU A 188 42.04 20.47 -15.31
CA LEU A 188 40.66 20.94 -15.50
C LEU A 188 39.64 19.80 -15.40
N SER A 189 39.95 18.65 -16.00
CA SER A 189 39.09 17.46 -15.90
C SER A 189 39.02 16.94 -14.46
N GLY A 190 40.14 16.91 -13.74
CA GLY A 190 40.21 16.52 -12.33
C GLY A 190 39.46 17.50 -11.42
N MET A 191 39.65 18.80 -11.60
CA MET A 191 38.95 19.86 -10.86
C MET A 191 37.43 19.74 -10.99
N TYR A 192 36.92 19.41 -12.18
CA TYR A 192 35.48 19.17 -12.38
C TYR A 192 34.96 17.97 -11.56
N ALA A 193 35.78 16.95 -11.33
CA ALA A 193 35.43 15.80 -10.49
C ALA A 193 35.49 16.13 -8.99
N THR A 194 36.42 16.99 -8.57
CA THR A 194 36.53 17.50 -7.19
C THR A 194 35.31 18.35 -6.80
N LEU A 195 34.75 19.10 -7.76
CA LEU A 195 33.53 19.88 -7.54
C LEU A 195 32.30 18.94 -7.53
N SER A 196 31.47 19.01 -6.49
CA SER A 196 30.36 18.07 -6.23
C SER A 196 29.47 17.77 -7.46
N GLY A 197 29.32 16.48 -7.80
CA GLY A 197 28.46 15.96 -8.89
C GLY A 197 26.97 15.88 -8.60
N ALA A 198 26.56 16.20 -7.37
CA ALA A 198 25.22 15.91 -6.88
C ALA A 198 24.12 16.85 -7.41
N ILE A 199 24.47 17.98 -8.04
CA ILE A 199 23.49 19.01 -8.45
C ILE A 199 23.90 19.64 -9.78
N HIS A 200 22.99 19.57 -10.76
CA HIS A 200 23.10 20.21 -12.09
C HIS A 200 22.37 21.57 -12.09
N ASN A 201 22.73 22.45 -13.04
CA ASN A 201 22.08 23.75 -13.31
C ASN A 201 22.43 24.89 -12.32
N SER A 202 23.72 25.22 -12.22
CA SER A 202 24.14 26.45 -11.54
C SER A 202 23.97 27.67 -12.48
N HIS A 203 23.78 28.85 -11.89
CA HIS A 203 23.47 30.08 -12.63
C HIS A 203 24.53 30.42 -13.71
N ALA A 204 24.07 30.79 -14.90
CA ALA A 204 24.92 31.28 -15.96
C ALA A 204 25.70 32.55 -15.53
N PRO A 205 26.93 32.77 -16.02
CA PRO A 205 27.77 33.95 -15.76
C PRO A 205 27.07 35.31 -15.92
N GLU A 206 26.09 35.41 -16.82
CA GLU A 206 25.26 36.61 -17.00
C GLU A 206 24.47 36.96 -15.73
N GLY A 207 24.08 35.97 -14.93
CA GLY A 207 23.43 36.15 -13.64
C GLY A 207 24.33 36.80 -12.59
N TYR A 208 25.64 36.54 -12.62
CA TYR A 208 26.61 37.18 -11.71
C TYR A 208 26.72 38.66 -11.97
N LYS A 209 26.82 39.04 -13.26
CA LYS A 209 26.94 40.45 -13.66
C LYS A 209 25.69 41.24 -13.34
N GLN A 210 24.51 40.68 -13.65
CA GLN A 210 23.23 41.35 -13.43
C GLN A 210 22.92 41.54 -11.93
N ALA A 211 23.37 40.60 -11.09
CA ALA A 211 23.14 40.65 -9.65
C ALA A 211 24.29 41.29 -8.85
N GLY A 212 25.36 41.74 -9.51
CA GLY A 212 26.55 42.31 -8.83
C GLY A 212 27.24 41.31 -7.90
N LEU A 213 27.23 40.02 -8.25
CA LEU A 213 27.77 38.95 -7.42
C LEU A 213 29.23 38.65 -7.76
N THR A 214 30.01 38.33 -6.72
CA THR A 214 31.40 37.90 -6.81
C THR A 214 31.49 36.40 -6.51
N LEU A 215 32.21 35.64 -7.33
CA LEU A 215 32.48 34.23 -7.11
C LEU A 215 33.64 34.05 -6.13
N TYR A 216 33.45 33.25 -5.08
CA TYR A 216 34.52 32.94 -4.14
C TYR A 216 35.22 31.63 -4.52
N ILE A 217 36.53 31.71 -4.79
CA ILE A 217 37.40 30.57 -5.12
C ILE A 217 38.10 30.10 -3.86
N GLY A 218 37.99 28.81 -3.55
CA GLY A 218 38.59 28.21 -2.36
C GLY A 218 38.12 26.77 -2.20
N TYR A 219 37.97 26.31 -0.96
CA TYR A 219 37.42 24.98 -0.66
C TYR A 219 36.19 24.64 -1.54
N PRO A 220 36.17 23.50 -2.23
CA PRO A 220 36.85 22.24 -1.94
C PRO A 220 38.06 22.01 -2.84
N LEU A 221 38.54 23.06 -3.54
CA LEU A 221 39.72 22.96 -4.37
C LEU A 221 40.91 22.63 -3.47
N GLU A 222 41.60 21.53 -3.79
CA GLU A 222 42.55 20.87 -2.88
C GLU A 222 43.92 21.53 -2.88
N ASP A 223 44.25 22.27 -3.94
CA ASP A 223 45.54 22.92 -4.10
C ASP A 223 45.41 24.31 -4.77
N TRP A 224 46.50 25.08 -4.67
CA TRP A 224 46.58 26.41 -5.27
C TRP A 224 46.46 26.39 -6.80
N ARG A 225 46.81 25.27 -7.47
CA ARG A 225 46.74 25.15 -8.93
C ARG A 225 45.30 25.07 -9.40
N GLN A 226 44.45 24.35 -8.69
CA GLN A 226 43.01 24.31 -8.94
C GLN A 226 42.39 25.69 -8.73
N CYS A 227 42.76 26.40 -7.66
CA CYS A 227 42.34 27.78 -7.45
C CYS A 227 42.76 28.71 -8.60
N ALA A 228 44.00 28.59 -9.08
CA ALA A 228 44.51 29.35 -10.22
C ALA A 228 43.78 29.01 -11.54
N LEU A 229 43.51 27.73 -11.78
CA LEU A 229 42.73 27.26 -12.93
C LEU A 229 41.34 27.90 -12.93
N MET A 230 40.62 27.83 -11.80
CA MET A 230 39.30 28.43 -11.65
C MET A 230 39.34 29.96 -11.84
N ALA A 231 40.36 30.64 -11.31
CA ALA A 231 40.54 32.08 -11.47
C ALA A 231 40.70 32.44 -12.95
N CYS A 232 41.52 31.69 -13.68
CA CYS A 232 41.69 31.90 -15.11
C CYS A 232 40.42 31.62 -15.92
N LEU A 233 39.63 30.60 -15.57
CA LEU A 233 38.31 30.37 -16.18
C LEU A 233 37.34 31.53 -15.89
N CYS A 234 37.36 32.07 -14.66
CA CYS A 234 36.54 33.22 -14.29
C CYS A 234 36.93 34.46 -15.11
N GLN A 235 38.23 34.76 -15.24
CA GLN A 235 38.69 35.87 -16.10
C GLN A 235 38.24 35.69 -17.54
N ASP A 236 38.37 34.47 -18.05
CA ASP A 236 38.07 34.12 -19.42
C ASP A 236 36.57 34.18 -19.76
N ALA A 237 35.71 33.91 -18.76
CA ALA A 237 34.26 34.11 -18.81
C ALA A 237 33.83 35.52 -18.36
N ASN A 238 34.77 36.39 -17.98
CA ASN A 238 34.56 37.72 -17.44
C ASN A 238 33.63 37.70 -16.19
N ILE A 239 33.94 36.86 -15.21
CA ILE A 239 33.21 36.68 -13.96
C ILE A 239 34.04 37.32 -12.82
N PRO A 240 33.49 38.26 -12.05
CA PRO A 240 34.15 38.79 -10.86
C PRO A 240 34.41 37.67 -9.85
N TYR A 241 35.62 37.60 -9.30
CA TYR A 241 35.97 36.58 -8.33
C TYR A 241 36.91 37.11 -7.24
N GLU A 242 36.88 36.44 -6.08
CA GLU A 242 37.76 36.65 -4.93
C GLU A 242 38.24 35.29 -4.39
N PHE A 243 39.41 35.25 -3.77
CA PHE A 243 39.88 34.04 -3.08
C PHE A 243 39.36 34.00 -1.64
N ARG A 244 38.95 32.82 -1.16
CA ARG A 244 38.40 32.62 0.18
C ARG A 244 39.09 31.46 0.90
N GLY A 245 39.73 31.78 2.02
CA GLY A 245 40.52 30.83 2.84
C GLY A 245 42.02 30.91 2.54
N ASP A 246 42.84 30.43 3.47
CA ASP A 246 44.29 30.35 3.30
C ASP A 246 44.61 29.29 2.24
N VAL A 247 44.90 29.75 1.03
CA VAL A 247 45.45 28.91 -0.03
C VAL A 247 46.93 28.72 0.31
N HIS A 248 47.26 27.64 1.04
CA HIS A 248 48.64 27.26 1.34
C HIS A 248 49.37 26.69 0.11
#